data_AF-A0A942PMT0-F1
#
_entry.id   AF-A0A942PMT0-F1
#
_cell.length_a   1.000
_cell.length_b   1.000
_cell.length_c   1.000
_cell.angle_alpha   90.00
_cell.angle_beta   90.00
_cell.angle_gamma   90.00
#
_symmetry.space_group_name_H-M   'P 1'
#
loop_
_entity.id
_entity.type
_entity.pdbx_description
1 polymer ?
#
loop_
_entity_poly.entity_id
_entity_poly.type
_entity_poly.pdbx_seq_one_letter_code
_entity_poly.pdbx_strand_id
1 'polypeptide(L)'
;MPFHLQVISQQPPGGRCTLYARYAAELSSCFGAALDIVYTDCRDAHGAGFPSLLLNGMALQPGDGVILSPHDLVTALAGFNPAPDLLQRLQTIEDKLLQEA
;
A
#
# COMPACT_ATOMS: atom_id res chain seq x y z
N MET A 1 15.57 10.54 1.42
CA MET A 1 16.02 9.29 2.06
C MET A 1 15.32 8.14 1.37
N PRO A 2 16.02 7.12 0.87
CA PRO A 2 15.33 5.95 0.32
C PRO A 2 14.64 5.20 1.45
N PHE A 3 13.38 4.86 1.26
CA PHE A 3 12.65 3.95 2.12
C PHE A 3 12.33 2.66 1.36
N HIS A 4 11.97 1.63 2.10
CA HIS A 4 11.61 0.32 1.57
C HIS A 4 10.11 0.09 1.74
N LEU A 5 9.50 -0.43 0.68
CA LEU A 5 8.11 -0.84 0.64
C LEU A 5 8.04 -2.36 0.60
N GLN A 6 7.14 -2.94 1.38
CA GLN A 6 6.85 -4.36 1.31
C GLN A 6 5.34 -4.59 1.33
N VAL A 7 4.85 -5.48 0.46
CA VAL A 7 3.47 -5.93 0.46
C VAL A 7 3.41 -7.37 0.91
N ILE A 8 2.59 -7.65 1.92
CA ILE A 8 2.23 -9.01 2.31
C ILE A 8 0.89 -9.36 1.65
N SER A 9 0.91 -10.33 0.74
CA SER A 9 -0.21 -10.69 -0.14
C SER A 9 -0.54 -12.19 -0.05
N GLN A 10 -1.78 -12.56 -0.33
CA GLN A 10 -2.13 -13.95 -0.67
C GLN A 10 -1.80 -14.26 -2.13
N GLN A 11 -1.76 -15.55 -2.49
CA GLN A 11 -1.59 -16.04 -3.87
C GLN A 11 -2.76 -16.96 -4.27
N PRO A 12 -3.51 -16.66 -5.35
CA PRO A 12 -3.43 -15.46 -6.17
C PRO A 12 -3.88 -14.20 -5.41
N PRO A 13 -3.36 -13.01 -5.76
CA PRO A 13 -3.81 -11.76 -5.16
C PRO A 13 -5.25 -11.47 -5.57
N GLY A 14 -6.06 -11.05 -4.58
CA GLY A 14 -7.45 -10.63 -4.80
C GLY A 14 -7.84 -9.48 -3.89
N GLY A 15 -8.83 -8.69 -4.34
CA GLY A 15 -9.40 -7.56 -3.59
C GLY A 15 -8.33 -6.62 -3.01
N ARG A 16 -8.29 -6.50 -1.68
CA ARG A 16 -7.36 -5.63 -0.94
C ARG A 16 -5.88 -5.93 -1.19
N CYS A 17 -5.51 -7.18 -1.47
CA CYS A 17 -4.11 -7.51 -1.81
C CYS A 17 -3.69 -6.88 -3.14
N THR A 18 -4.59 -6.89 -4.13
CA THR A 18 -4.37 -6.20 -5.41
C THR A 18 -4.27 -4.69 -5.20
N LEU A 19 -5.12 -4.11 -4.35
CA LEU A 19 -5.06 -2.69 -4.02
C LEU A 19 -3.69 -2.31 -3.45
N TYR A 20 -3.20 -3.05 -2.45
CA TYR A 20 -1.95 -2.69 -1.76
C TYR A 20 -0.74 -2.92 -2.65
N ALA A 21 -0.76 -3.93 -3.53
CA ALA A 21 0.25 -4.09 -4.56
C ALA A 21 0.29 -2.89 -5.52
N ARG A 22 -0.87 -2.38 -5.97
CA ARG A 22 -0.95 -1.20 -6.86
C ARG A 22 -0.49 0.07 -6.16
N TYR A 23 -0.90 0.30 -4.91
CA TYR A 23 -0.39 1.40 -4.11
C TYR A 23 1.12 1.34 -3.96
N ALA A 24 1.67 0.18 -3.58
CA ALA A 24 3.11 0.04 -3.38
C ALA A 24 3.91 0.27 -4.67
N ALA A 25 3.41 -0.19 -5.81
CA ALA A 25 4.01 0.07 -7.12
C ALA A 25 4.04 1.58 -7.44
N GLU A 26 2.94 2.27 -7.16
CA GLU A 26 2.85 3.72 -7.38
C GLU A 26 3.80 4.51 -6.49
N LEU A 27 3.87 4.13 -5.21
CA LEU A 27 4.79 4.72 -4.25
C LEU A 27 6.25 4.44 -4.63
N SER A 28 6.57 3.21 -5.02
CA SER A 28 7.90 2.85 -5.53
C SER A 28 8.30 3.73 -6.72
N SER A 29 7.39 3.93 -7.67
CA SER A 29 7.63 4.83 -8.82
C SER A 29 7.79 6.30 -8.44
N CYS A 30 7.02 6.79 -7.46
CA CYS A 30 7.08 8.21 -7.06
C CYS A 30 8.37 8.56 -6.32
N PHE A 31 8.81 7.66 -5.44
CA PHE A 31 9.91 7.93 -4.51
C PHE A 31 11.22 7.25 -4.90
N GLY A 32 11.22 6.42 -5.94
CA GLY A 32 12.36 5.55 -6.27
C GLY A 32 12.65 4.53 -5.16
N ALA A 33 11.62 4.13 -4.41
CA ALA A 33 11.74 3.21 -3.29
C ALA A 33 11.80 1.76 -3.77
N ALA A 34 12.60 0.92 -3.09
CA ALA A 34 12.60 -0.51 -3.34
C ALA A 34 11.26 -1.13 -2.92
N LEU A 35 10.74 -2.08 -3.70
CA LEU A 35 9.46 -2.75 -3.47
C LEU A 35 9.64 -4.26 -3.47
N ASP A 36 9.28 -4.90 -2.36
CA ASP A 36 9.19 -6.35 -2.24
C ASP A 36 7.73 -6.81 -2.09
N ILE A 37 7.41 -7.96 -2.66
CA ILE A 37 6.11 -8.63 -2.46
C ILE A 37 6.38 -10.00 -1.82
N VAL A 38 5.81 -10.21 -0.64
CA VAL A 38 5.90 -11.44 0.13
C VAL A 38 4.54 -12.13 0.10
N TYR A 39 4.52 -13.39 -0.33
CA TYR A 39 3.31 -14.19 -0.33
C TYR A 39 3.20 -15.03 0.95
N THR A 40 2.02 -15.03 1.56
CA THR A 40 1.75 -15.82 2.78
C THR A 40 0.30 -16.29 2.82
N ASP A 41 0.07 -17.40 3.51
CA ASP A 41 -1.27 -17.89 3.86
C ASP A 41 -1.74 -17.38 5.23
N CYS A 42 -0.89 -16.64 5.95
CA CYS A 42 -1.21 -16.05 7.25
C CYS A 42 -2.22 -14.89 7.08
N ARG A 43 -3.39 -15.02 7.71
CA ARG A 43 -4.43 -13.98 7.75
C ARG A 43 -4.21 -13.07 8.96
N ASP A 44 -3.63 -11.91 8.72
CA ASP A 44 -3.39 -10.90 9.73
C ASP A 44 -3.25 -9.53 9.04
N ALA A 45 -4.41 -8.97 8.69
CA ALA A 45 -4.50 -7.74 7.90
C ALA A 45 -3.88 -6.56 8.67
N HIS A 46 -3.06 -5.78 7.99
CA HIS A 46 -2.31 -4.65 8.58
C HIS A 46 -1.31 -5.08 9.68
N GLY A 47 -0.92 -6.35 9.71
CA GLY A 47 0.03 -6.93 10.67
C GLY A 47 1.14 -7.70 9.98
N ALA A 48 1.37 -8.94 10.44
CA ALA A 48 2.35 -9.87 9.89
C ALA A 48 1.79 -10.75 8.74
N GLY A 49 0.50 -10.61 8.41
CA GLY A 49 -0.19 -11.41 7.40
C GLY A 49 -0.80 -10.55 6.29
N PHE A 50 -1.59 -11.17 5.41
CA PHE A 50 -2.23 -10.47 4.31
C PHE A 50 -3.62 -9.92 4.68
N PRO A 51 -4.06 -8.82 4.05
CA PRO A 51 -3.27 -7.85 3.28
C PRO A 51 -2.51 -6.89 4.21
N SER A 52 -1.23 -6.62 3.93
CA SER A 52 -0.47 -5.58 4.64
C SER A 52 0.46 -4.83 3.69
N LEU A 53 0.62 -3.52 3.92
CA LEU A 53 1.62 -2.67 3.28
C LEU A 53 2.55 -2.15 4.38
N LEU A 54 3.83 -2.42 4.24
CA LEU A 54 4.85 -2.05 5.21
C LEU A 54 5.76 -0.97 4.63
N LEU A 55 6.10 -0.01 5.48
CA LEU A 55 7.07 1.04 5.23
C LEU A 55 8.24 0.83 6.18
N ASN A 56 9.43 0.53 5.65
CA ASN A 56 10.63 0.21 6.42
C ASN A 56 10.39 -0.90 7.48
N GLY A 57 9.63 -1.94 7.10
CA GLY A 57 9.29 -3.05 7.98
C GLY A 57 8.19 -2.76 9.01
N MET A 58 7.58 -1.57 9.01
CA MET A 58 6.43 -1.25 9.85
C MET A 58 5.13 -1.28 9.04
N ALA A 59 4.17 -2.10 9.48
CA ALA A 59 2.85 -2.17 8.84
C ALA A 59 2.08 -0.87 9.01
N LEU A 60 1.67 -0.28 7.88
CA LEU A 60 0.81 0.88 7.86
C LEU A 60 -0.58 0.49 8.36
N GLN A 61 -1.17 1.36 9.18
CA GLN A 61 -2.49 1.15 9.76
C GLN A 61 -3.54 2.01 9.05
N PRO A 62 -4.72 1.46 8.77
CA PRO A 62 -5.84 2.22 8.24
C PRO A 62 -6.41 3.16 9.32
N GLY A 63 -6.72 4.40 8.96
CA GLY A 63 -7.34 5.34 9.89
C GLY A 63 -8.73 4.91 10.34
N ASP A 64 -9.45 4.17 9.49
CA ASP A 64 -10.79 3.65 9.74
C ASP A 64 -10.84 2.22 10.32
N GLY A 65 -9.67 1.58 10.48
CA GLY A 65 -9.57 0.18 10.95
C GLY A 65 -9.89 -0.88 9.89
N VAL A 66 -10.24 -0.51 8.65
CA VAL A 66 -10.74 -1.43 7.62
C VAL A 66 -9.75 -1.55 6.46
N ILE A 67 -9.41 -0.42 5.83
CA ILE A 67 -8.60 -0.39 4.61
C ILE A 67 -7.69 0.84 4.60
N LEU A 68 -6.43 0.65 4.18
CA LEU A 68 -5.55 1.78 3.93
C LEU A 68 -6.16 2.65 2.82
N SER A 69 -6.58 3.84 3.20
CA SER A 69 -7.06 4.85 2.28
C SER A 69 -5.87 5.60 1.63
N PRO A 70 -6.08 6.28 0.50
CA PRO A 70 -5.10 7.20 -0.07
C PRO A 70 -4.60 8.25 0.93
N HIS A 71 -5.46 8.71 1.85
CA HIS A 71 -5.10 9.69 2.88
C HIS A 71 -4.17 9.10 3.93
N ASP A 72 -4.37 7.84 4.34
CA ASP A 72 -3.49 7.15 5.29
C ASP A 72 -2.06 7.04 4.72
N LEU A 73 -1.94 6.72 3.43
CA LEU A 73 -0.66 6.60 2.75
C LEU A 73 0.08 7.94 2.66
N VAL A 74 -0.62 9.01 2.24
CA VAL A 74 -0.02 10.35 2.16
C VAL A 74 0.41 10.82 3.55
N THR A 75 -0.39 10.54 4.58
CA THR A 75 -0.05 10.86 5.98
C THR A 75 1.19 10.11 6.44
N ALA A 76 1.25 8.79 6.20
CA ALA A 76 2.41 7.97 6.55
C ALA A 76 3.69 8.42 5.82
N LEU A 77 3.55 9.02 4.63
CA LEU A 77 4.65 9.46 3.79
C LEU A 77 4.98 10.95 3.88
N ALA A 78 4.30 11.71 4.74
CA ALA A 78 4.49 13.16 4.85
C ALA A 78 5.96 13.55 5.14
N GLY A 79 6.71 12.70 5.85
CA GLY A 79 8.13 12.88 6.12
C GLY A 79 9.08 12.69 4.92
N PHE A 80 8.57 12.19 3.78
CA PHE A 80 9.36 11.86 2.60
C PHE A 80 9.17 12.84 1.43
N ASN A 81 8.46 13.95 1.65
CA ASN A 81 8.15 14.96 0.65
C ASN A 81 7.45 14.39 -0.60
N PRO A 82 6.19 13.89 -0.44
CA PRO A 82 5.42 13.33 -1.53
C PRO A 82 5.22 14.31 -2.69
N ALA A 83 5.08 13.77 -3.90
CA ALA A 83 4.59 14.55 -5.03
C ALA A 83 3.21 15.15 -4.69
N PRO A 84 2.93 16.41 -5.08
CA PRO A 84 1.71 17.11 -4.67
C PRO A 84 0.43 16.46 -5.22
N ASP A 85 0.53 15.67 -6.28
CA ASP A 85 -0.56 14.94 -6.92
C ASP A 85 -0.68 13.48 -6.44
N LEU A 86 0.16 13.04 -5.49
CA LEU A 86 0.19 11.67 -5.01
C LEU A 86 -1.18 11.19 -4.51
N LEU A 87 -1.89 12.04 -3.77
CA LEU A 87 -3.23 11.73 -3.27
C LEU A 87 -4.20 11.38 -4.41
N GLN A 88 -4.22 12.21 -5.45
CA GLN A 88 -5.09 12.02 -6.62
C GLN A 88 -4.74 10.74 -7.39
N ARG A 89 -3.44 10.43 -7.50
CA ARG A 89 -2.95 9.22 -8.16
C ARG A 89 -3.36 7.95 -7.41
N LEU A 90 -3.24 7.96 -6.08
CA LEU A 90 -3.69 6.86 -5.22
C LEU A 90 -5.22 6.71 -5.23
N GLN A 91 -5.98 7.79 -5.21
CA GLN A 91 -7.45 7.76 -5.38
C GLN A 91 -7.85 7.13 -6.73
N THR A 92 -7.16 7.51 -7.81
CA THR A 92 -7.40 6.92 -9.13
C THR A 92 -7.16 5.40 -9.15
N ILE A 93 -6.17 4.91 -8.40
CA ILE A 93 -5.92 3.46 -8.26
C ILE A 93 -7.06 2.76 -7.52
N GLU A 94 -7.54 3.38 -6.44
CA GLU A 94 -8.67 2.87 -5.65
C GLU A 94 -9.95 2.80 -6.48
N ASP A 95 -10.32 3.91 -7.13
CA ASP A 95 -11.52 4.03 -7.96
C ASP A 95 -11.53 2.99 -9.09
N LYS A 96 -10.39 2.81 -9.77
CA LYS A 96 -10.26 1.81 -10.84
C LYS A 96 -10.48 0.39 -10.30
N LEU A 97 -9.94 0.08 -9.13
CA LEU A 97 -10.14 -1.25 -8.56
C LEU A 97 -11.60 -1.48 -8.13
N LEU A 98 -12.27 -0.47 -7.59
CA LEU A 98 -13.70 -0.54 -7.25
C LEU A 98 -14.59 -0.70 -8.49
N GLN A 99 -14.18 -0.18 -9.64
CA GLN A 99 -14.88 -0.36 -10.92
C GLN A 99 -14.62 -1.73 -11.58
N GLU A 100 -13.52 -2.39 -11.20
CA GLU A 100 -13.11 -3.71 -11.72
C GLU A 100 -13.70 -4.90 -10.91
N ALA A 101 -14.30 -4.63 -9.74
CA ALA A 101 -14.80 -5.63 -8.77
C ALA A 101 -16.32 -5.82 -8.84
#